data_AF-A0A7W0NCW5-F1
#
_entry.id   AF-A0A7W0NCW5-F1
#
_cell.length_a   1.000
_cell.length_b   1.000
_cell.length_c   1.000
_cell.angle_alpha   90.00
_cell.angle_beta   90.00
_cell.angle_gamma   90.00
#
_symmetry.space_group_name_H-M   'P 1'
#
loop_
_entity.id
_entity.type
_entity.pdbx_description
1 polymer ?
#
loop_
_entity_poly.entity_id
_entity_poly.type
_entity_poly.pdbx_seq_one_letter_code
_entity_poly.pdbx_strand_id
1 'polypeptide(L)' 'DGRTRTLEEVGQHFGVTRERIRQIEAKALRKLRHPSRAKLLRDYLD' A
#
# COMPACT_ATOMS: atom_id res chain seq x y z
N ASP A 1 -4.84 -6.46 13.35
CA ASP A 1 -3.89 -6.88 14.41
C ASP A 1 -2.91 -5.76 14.78
N GLY A 2 -2.87 -4.63 14.04
CA GLY A 2 -2.03 -3.48 14.39
C GLY A 2 -0.53 -3.70 14.14
N ARG A 3 -0.15 -4.82 13.52
CA ARG A 3 1.23 -5.18 13.25
C ARG A 3 1.56 -4.93 11.79
N THR A 4 2.70 -4.30 11.54
CA THR A 4 3.26 -4.19 10.19
C THR A 4 3.64 -5.58 9.69
N ARG A 5 3.38 -5.85 8.41
CA ARG A 5 3.75 -7.09 7.75
C ARG A 5 4.80 -6.81 6.68
N THR A 6 5.69 -7.77 6.48
CA THR A 6 6.63 -7.79 5.36
C THR A 6 5.92 -8.14 4.05
N LEU A 7 6.52 -7.77 2.92
CA LEU A 7 5.98 -8.14 1.59
C LEU A 7 5.89 -9.66 1.39
N GLU A 8 6.77 -10.43 2.04
CA GLU A 8 6.79 -11.89 1.99
C GLU A 8 5.59 -12.48 2.73
N GLU A 9 5.33 -12.06 3.97
CA GLU A 9 4.17 -12.52 4.76
C GLU A 9 2.84 -12.19 4.06
N VAL A 10 2.75 -11.01 3.45
CA VAL A 10 1.59 -10.62 2.66
C VAL A 10 1.48 -11.49 1.41
N GLY A 11 2.60 -11.77 0.74
CA GLY A 11 2.64 -12.67 -0.42
C GLY A 11 2.11 -14.06 -0.09
N GLN A 12 2.61 -14.66 1.00
CA GLN A 12 2.16 -15.95 1.51
C GLN A 12 0.67 -15.97 1.84
N HIS A 13 0.16 -14.93 2.51
CA HIS A 13 -1.26 -14.81 2.85
C HIS A 13 -2.17 -14.74 1.62
N PHE A 14 -1.73 -14.09 0.54
CA PHE A 14 -2.50 -13.96 -0.70
C PHE A 14 -2.15 -15.03 -1.77
N GLY A 15 -1.25 -15.98 -1.47
CA GLY A 15 -0.80 -16.99 -2.42
C GLY A 15 -0.08 -16.41 -3.65
N VAL A 16 0.64 -15.29 -3.48
CA VAL A 16 1.36 -14.60 -4.56
C VAL A 16 2.82 -14.35 -4.17
N THR A 17 3.65 -14.03 -5.16
CA THR A 17 5.07 -13.76 -4.91
C THR A 17 5.27 -12.43 -4.17
N ARG A 18 6.37 -12.32 -3.41
CA ARG A 18 6.85 -11.07 -2.80
C ARG A 18 6.91 -9.91 -3.79
N GLU A 19 7.44 -10.16 -4.98
CA GLU A 19 7.55 -9.14 -6.03
C GLU A 19 6.18 -8.68 -6.53
N ARG A 20 5.18 -9.57 -6.55
CA ARG A 20 3.81 -9.18 -6.88
C ARG A 20 3.23 -8.21 -5.86
N ILE A 21 3.46 -8.44 -4.56
CA ILE A 21 3.05 -7.50 -3.51
C ILE A 21 3.76 -6.15 -3.68
N ARG A 22 5.07 -6.16 -3.95
CA ARG A 22 5.85 -4.93 -4.21
C ARG A 22 5.26 -4.09 -5.37
N GLN A 23 4.87 -4.74 -6.46
CA GLN A 23 4.24 -4.06 -7.61
C GLN A 23 2.88 -3.45 -7.25
N ILE A 24 2.07 -4.18 -6.49
CA ILE A 24 0.75 -3.71 -6.04
C ILE A 24 0.92 -2.50 -5.11
N GLU A 25 1.87 -2.57 -4.17
CA GLU A 25 2.21 -1.46 -3.26
C GLU A 25 2.60 -0.20 -4.04
N ALA A 26 3.53 -0.30 -5.00
CA ALA A 26 3.93 0.82 -5.83
C ALA A 26 2.74 1.45 -6.59
N LYS A 27 1.86 0.60 -7.14
CA LYS A 27 0.63 1.05 -7.82
C LYS A 27 -0.35 1.71 -6.86
N ALA A 28 -0.48 1.19 -5.63
CA ALA A 28 -1.35 1.75 -4.60
C ALA A 28 -0.85 3.11 -4.11
N LEU A 29 0.45 3.24 -3.80
CA LEU A 29 1.07 4.51 -3.43
C LEU A 29 0.88 5.57 -4.52
N ARG A 30 1.07 5.20 -5.79
CA ARG A 30 0.80 6.11 -6.92
C ARG A 30 -0.65 6.58 -6.96
N LYS A 31 -1.61 5.69 -6.71
CA LYS A 31 -3.04 6.05 -6.64
C LYS A 31 -3.34 6.97 -5.46
N LEU A 32 -2.76 6.74 -4.30
CA LEU A 32 -2.96 7.57 -3.10
C LEU A 32 -2.37 8.97 -3.26
N ARG A 33 -1.23 9.10 -3.95
CA ARG A 33 -0.60 10.40 -4.28
C ARG A 33 -1.36 11.21 -5.34
N HIS A 34 -2.34 10.62 -6.01
CA HIS A 34 -3.11 11.34 -7.03
C HIS A 34 -3.92 12.48 -6.39
N PRO A 35 -3.96 13.69 -6.98
CA PRO A 35 -4.58 14.88 -6.35
C PRO A 35 -6.01 14.67 -5.86
N SER A 36 -6.82 13.91 -6.61
CA SER A 36 -8.21 13.62 -6.22
C SER A 36 -8.35 12.84 -4.92
N ARG A 37 -7.34 12.04 -4.53
CA ARG A 37 -7.33 11.30 -3.26
C ARG A 37 -6.47 11.99 -2.21
N ALA A 38 -5.36 12.58 -2.62
CA ALA A 38 -4.45 13.30 -1.72
C ALA A 38 -5.12 14.52 -1.07
N LYS A 39 -6.07 15.20 -1.75
CA LYS A 39 -6.80 16.33 -1.17
C LYS A 39 -7.56 15.96 0.10
N LEU A 40 -8.17 14.77 0.16
CA LEU A 40 -8.88 14.29 1.35
C LEU A 40 -7.95 13.95 2.52
N LEU A 41 -6.70 13.60 2.21
CA LEU A 41 -5.70 13.17 3.19
C LEU A 41 -4.84 14.32 3.70
N ARG A 42 -4.86 15.49 3.02
CA ARG A 42 -4.07 16.66 3.42
C ARG A 42 -4.47 17.22 4.77
N ASP A 43 -5.76 17.22 5.07
CA ASP A 43 -6.31 17.77 6.32
C ASP A 43 -5.89 16.96 7.58
N TYR A 44 -5.23 15.81 7.40
CA TYR A 44 -4.70 14.96 8.47
C TYR A 44 -3.18 15.14 8.68
N LEU A 45 -2.54 16.03 7.93
CA LEU A 45 -1.10 16.31 8.04
C LEU A 45 -0.79 17.54 8.90
N ASP A 46 -1.82 18.27 9.34
CA ASP A 46 -1.73 19.41 10.26
C ASP A 46 -1.82 18.97 11.73
#